data_AF-A0A2D9P716-F1
#
_entry.id   AF-A0A2D9P716-F1
#
_cell.length_a   1.000
_cell.length_b   1.000
_cell.length_c   1.000
_cell.angle_alpha   90.00
_cell.angle_beta   90.00
_cell.angle_gamma   90.00
#
_symmetry.space_group_name_H-M   'P 1'
#
loop_
_entity.id
_entity.type
_entity.pdbx_description
1 polymer ?
#
loop_
_entity_poly.entity_id
_entity_poly.type
_entity_poly.pdbx_seq_one_letter_code
_entity_poly.pdbx_strand_id
1 'polypeptide(L)'
;MFEFIAFILKILFATFLGGLVKFRFDVNSDQKNNDIILSSMLALFSSSMLGMSLQFPNEILGMVSSASILACIGTTLYITKNKNIEDKIIYLFASLIGLISGGGLVFQAILFTSFIILLKRYSNDLLESVSIKEEEIN
;
A
#
# COMPACT_ATOMS: atom_id res chain seq x y z
N MET A 1 17.71 -4.68 21.70
CA MET A 1 16.28 -4.65 22.11
C MET A 1 15.51 -3.50 21.48
N PHE A 2 16.03 -2.26 21.52
CA PHE A 2 15.37 -1.10 20.90
C PHE A 2 15.11 -1.26 19.40
N GLU A 3 16.08 -1.77 18.63
CA GLU A 3 15.93 -1.99 17.19
C GLU A 3 14.81 -2.99 16.83
N PHE A 4 14.65 -4.03 17.64
CA PHE A 4 13.58 -5.01 17.47
C PHE A 4 12.19 -4.40 17.74
N ILE A 5 12.08 -3.60 18.79
CA ILE A 5 10.84 -2.87 19.11
C ILE A 5 10.51 -1.86 18.00
N ALA A 6 11.51 -1.13 17.52
CA ALA A 6 11.35 -0.20 16.40
C ALA A 6 10.93 -0.93 15.11
N PHE A 7 11.46 -2.14 14.87
CA PHE A 7 11.07 -2.98 13.73
C PHE A 7 9.59 -3.39 13.80
N ILE A 8 9.13 -3.88 14.96
CA ILE A 8 7.71 -4.22 15.16
C ILE A 8 6.81 -3.00 14.93
N LEU A 9 7.22 -1.84 15.46
CA LEU A 9 6.47 -0.59 15.31
C LEU A 9 6.36 -0.17 13.83
N LYS A 10 7.44 -0.29 13.05
CA LYS A 10 7.43 -0.03 11.60
C LYS A 10 6.47 -0.94 10.85
N ILE A 11 6.40 -2.22 11.22
CA ILE A 11 5.46 -3.18 10.64
C ILE A 11 4.02 -2.80 10.98
N LEU A 12 3.75 -2.44 12.24
CA LEU A 12 2.43 -1.97 12.67
C LEU A 12 1.98 -0.74 11.87
N PHE A 13 2.83 0.28 11.75
CA PHE A 13 2.54 1.47 10.95
C PHE A 13 2.35 1.13 9.47
N ALA A 14 3.20 0.28 8.89
CA ALA A 14 3.04 -0.16 7.51
C ALA A 14 1.68 -0.82 7.27
N THR A 15 1.30 -1.72 8.15
CA THR A 15 0.05 -2.48 8.08
C THR A 15 -1.16 -1.55 8.19
N PHE A 16 -1.12 -0.61 9.13
CA PHE A 16 -2.17 0.39 9.31
C PHE A 16 -2.33 1.28 8.08
N LEU A 17 -1.22 1.85 7.57
CA LEU A 17 -1.23 2.73 6.40
C LEU A 17 -1.69 1.97 5.14
N GLY A 18 -1.23 0.73 4.95
CA GLY A 18 -1.65 -0.12 3.84
C GLY A 18 -3.16 -0.38 3.82
N GLY A 19 -3.76 -0.65 4.97
CA GLY A 19 -5.22 -0.77 5.10
C GLY A 19 -5.95 0.53 4.78
N LEU A 20 -5.38 1.66 5.23
CA LEU A 20 -5.96 2.99 5.09
C LEU A 20 -6.11 3.43 3.62
N VAL A 21 -5.20 2.99 2.73
CA VAL A 21 -5.33 3.25 1.28
C VAL A 21 -6.64 2.69 0.70
N LYS A 22 -7.04 1.50 1.17
CA LYS A 22 -8.24 0.85 0.65
C LYS A 22 -9.51 1.32 1.37
N PHE A 23 -9.38 1.78 2.61
CA PHE A 23 -10.49 2.36 3.38
C PHE A 23 -11.22 3.44 2.56
N ARG A 24 -12.56 3.34 2.50
CA ARG A 24 -13.43 4.37 1.95
C ARG A 24 -14.02 5.11 3.14
N PHE A 25 -13.84 6.42 3.19
CA PHE A 25 -14.37 7.27 4.25
C PHE A 25 -15.86 7.60 4.06
N ASP A 26 -16.57 6.79 3.28
CA ASP A 26 -17.93 7.06 2.84
C ASP A 26 -18.92 6.16 3.57
N VAL A 27 -19.95 6.78 4.16
CA VAL A 27 -20.86 6.17 5.15
C VAL A 27 -21.78 5.10 4.53
N ASN A 28 -21.99 5.15 3.21
CA ASN A 28 -22.88 4.23 2.47
C ASN A 28 -22.13 3.21 1.59
N SER A 29 -20.82 3.03 1.79
CA SER A 29 -20.07 2.08 0.96
C SER A 29 -20.19 0.65 1.48
N ASP A 30 -20.63 -0.28 0.63
CA ASP A 30 -20.54 -1.74 0.84
C ASP A 30 -19.06 -2.18 0.77
N GLN A 31 -18.27 -1.69 1.71
CA GLN A 31 -16.86 -1.94 1.77
C GLN A 31 -16.60 -3.36 2.26
N LYS A 32 -16.06 -4.20 1.37
CA LYS A 32 -15.64 -5.55 1.74
C LYS A 32 -14.44 -5.48 2.68
N ASN A 33 -14.63 -5.83 3.95
CA ASN A 33 -13.56 -5.94 4.95
C ASN A 33 -12.35 -6.75 4.43
N ASN A 34 -12.59 -7.77 3.61
CA ASN A 34 -11.55 -8.59 3.00
C ASN A 34 -10.57 -7.78 2.13
N ASP A 35 -11.02 -6.71 1.47
CA ASP A 35 -10.15 -5.91 0.62
C ASP A 35 -9.21 -5.01 1.44
N ILE A 36 -9.69 -4.50 2.58
CA ILE A 36 -8.86 -3.77 3.55
C ILE A 36 -7.82 -4.72 4.14
N ILE A 37 -8.26 -5.90 4.60
CA ILE A 37 -7.38 -6.91 5.20
C ILE A 37 -6.28 -7.31 4.20
N LEU A 38 -6.65 -7.56 2.92
CA LEU A 38 -5.67 -7.90 1.89
C LEU A 38 -4.63 -6.79 1.69
N SER A 39 -5.07 -5.53 1.67
CA SER A 39 -4.20 -4.36 1.54
C SER A 39 -3.22 -4.25 2.72
N SER A 40 -3.73 -4.42 3.94
CA SER A 40 -2.93 -4.45 5.16
C SER A 40 -1.91 -5.59 5.15
N MET A 41 -2.31 -6.78 4.70
CA MET A 41 -1.44 -7.96 4.61
C MET A 41 -0.31 -7.75 3.59
N LEU A 42 -0.59 -7.14 2.44
CA LEU A 42 0.43 -6.83 1.44
C LEU A 42 1.46 -5.81 1.97
N ALA A 43 0.99 -4.79 2.69
CA ALA A 43 1.88 -3.82 3.31
C ALA A 43 2.73 -4.45 4.44
N LEU A 44 2.13 -5.31 5.27
CA LEU A 44 2.83 -6.08 6.29
C LEU A 44 3.91 -6.97 5.68
N PHE A 45 3.56 -7.75 4.67
CA PHE A 45 4.47 -8.64 3.95
C PHE A 45 5.65 -7.87 3.38
N SER A 46 5.36 -6.74 2.73
CA SER A 46 6.39 -5.93 2.07
C SER A 46 7.32 -5.25 3.07
N SER A 47 6.78 -4.72 4.16
CA SER A 47 7.58 -4.15 5.26
C SER A 47 8.48 -5.19 5.91
N SER A 48 7.95 -6.40 6.12
CA SER A 48 8.70 -7.49 6.74
C SER A 48 9.83 -7.97 5.83
N MET A 49 9.56 -8.17 4.53
CA MET A 49 10.56 -8.62 3.57
C MET A 49 11.70 -7.62 3.41
N LEU A 50 11.41 -6.32 3.30
CA LEU A 50 12.46 -5.32 3.19
C LEU A 50 13.18 -5.12 4.52
N GLY A 51 12.47 -5.01 5.64
CA GLY A 51 13.10 -4.83 6.94
C GLY A 51 13.93 -6.03 7.41
N MET A 52 13.63 -7.24 6.96
CA MET A 52 14.51 -8.41 7.13
C MET A 52 15.74 -8.32 6.21
N SER A 53 15.57 -7.91 4.95
CA SER A 53 16.71 -7.76 4.03
C SER A 53 17.76 -6.78 4.54
N LEU A 54 17.35 -5.77 5.30
CA LEU A 54 18.23 -4.77 5.89
C LEU A 54 19.10 -5.28 7.04
N GLN A 55 18.85 -6.50 7.53
CA GLN A 55 19.67 -7.12 8.58
C GLN A 55 20.86 -7.91 8.01
N PHE A 56 20.95 -8.04 6.68
CA PHE A 56 22.06 -8.72 6.04
C PHE A 56 23.33 -7.86 5.94
N PRO A 57 24.52 -8.47 5.84
CA PRO A 57 25.78 -7.75 5.66
C PRO A 57 25.78 -6.85 4.41
N ASN A 58 26.47 -5.71 4.50
CA ASN A 58 26.56 -4.72 3.41
C ASN A 58 27.00 -5.30 2.06
N GLU A 59 27.82 -6.35 2.08
CA GLU A 59 28.33 -7.05 0.89
C GLU A 59 27.22 -7.66 0.02
N ILE A 60 26.11 -8.08 0.65
CA ILE A 60 24.98 -8.72 -0.03
C ILE A 60 23.66 -7.96 0.12
N LEU A 61 23.64 -6.90 0.93
CA LEU A 61 22.48 -6.06 1.22
C LEU A 61 21.75 -5.60 -0.05
N GLY A 62 22.48 -5.14 -1.07
CA GLY A 62 21.88 -4.69 -2.34
C GLY A 62 21.17 -5.80 -3.10
N MET A 63 21.73 -7.02 -3.09
CA MET A 63 21.14 -8.19 -3.74
C MET A 63 19.91 -8.67 -2.99
N VAL A 64 19.97 -8.76 -1.65
CA VAL A 64 18.84 -9.25 -0.84
C VAL A 64 17.69 -8.24 -0.84
N SER A 65 17.98 -6.94 -0.73
CA SER A 65 16.95 -5.90 -0.77
C SER A 65 16.25 -5.81 -2.13
N SER A 66 16.99 -5.88 -3.24
CA SER A 66 16.40 -5.92 -4.58
C SER A 66 15.56 -7.18 -4.81
N ALA A 67 16.03 -8.35 -4.36
CA ALA A 67 15.26 -9.58 -4.40
C ALA A 67 13.96 -9.48 -3.57
N SER A 68 14.01 -8.88 -2.38
CA SER A 68 12.82 -8.60 -1.57
C SER A 68 11.82 -7.71 -2.29
N ILE A 69 12.28 -6.62 -2.91
CA ILE A 69 11.40 -5.71 -3.67
C ILE A 69 10.72 -6.46 -4.83
N LEU A 70 11.49 -7.22 -5.62
CA LEU A 70 10.95 -8.02 -6.71
C LEU A 70 9.94 -9.07 -6.22
N ALA A 71 10.23 -9.75 -5.12
CA ALA A 71 9.32 -10.71 -4.51
C ALA A 71 8.01 -10.05 -4.07
N CYS A 72 8.07 -8.85 -3.46
CA CYS A 72 6.88 -8.09 -3.06
C CYS A 72 6.02 -7.66 -4.25
N ILE A 73 6.63 -7.10 -5.29
CA ILE A 73 5.92 -6.69 -6.50
C ILE A 73 5.31 -7.92 -7.20
N GLY A 74 6.09 -8.98 -7.39
CA GLY A 74 5.63 -10.22 -8.04
C GLY A 74 4.49 -10.88 -7.28
N THR A 75 4.58 -10.97 -5.95
CA THR A 75 3.53 -11.53 -5.09
C THR A 75 2.26 -10.68 -5.16
N THR A 76 2.40 -9.35 -5.13
CA THR A 76 1.26 -8.43 -5.25
C THR A 76 0.55 -8.59 -6.58
N LEU A 77 1.29 -8.64 -7.68
CA LEU A 77 0.73 -8.86 -9.02
C LEU A 77 0.06 -10.23 -9.15
N TYR A 78 0.65 -11.27 -8.57
CA TYR A 78 0.09 -12.62 -8.59
C TYR A 78 -1.24 -12.71 -7.83
N ILE A 79 -1.29 -12.17 -6.60
CA ILE A 79 -2.49 -12.19 -5.76
C ILE A 79 -3.62 -11.36 -6.40
N THR A 80 -3.27 -10.25 -7.05
CA THR A 80 -4.25 -9.33 -7.63
C THR A 80 -4.58 -9.62 -9.09
N LYS A 81 -4.09 -10.73 -9.66
CA LYS A 81 -4.22 -11.05 -11.10
C LYS A 81 -5.65 -10.96 -11.66
N ASN A 82 -6.64 -11.36 -10.87
CA ASN A 82 -8.06 -11.40 -11.24
C ASN A 82 -8.86 -10.15 -10.82
N LYS A 83 -8.21 -9.14 -10.22
CA LYS A 83 -8.84 -7.88 -9.82
C LYS A 83 -8.83 -6.88 -10.98
N ASN A 84 -9.69 -5.86 -10.87
CA ASN A 84 -9.73 -4.74 -11.82
C ASN A 84 -8.43 -3.92 -11.76
N ILE A 85 -8.14 -3.15 -12.80
CA ILE A 85 -6.91 -2.35 -12.91
C ILE A 85 -6.79 -1.36 -11.73
N GLU A 86 -7.88 -0.69 -11.35
CA GLU A 86 -7.91 0.23 -10.22
C GLU A 86 -7.49 -0.48 -8.91
N ASP A 87 -8.07 -1.65 -8.63
CA ASP A 87 -7.72 -2.45 -7.46
C ASP A 87 -6.25 -2.89 -7.49
N LYS A 88 -5.76 -3.36 -8.64
CA LYS A 88 -4.35 -3.76 -8.82
C LYS A 88 -3.39 -2.63 -8.46
N ILE A 89 -3.67 -1.43 -8.95
CA ILE A 89 -2.87 -0.23 -8.68
C ILE A 89 -2.92 0.11 -7.18
N ILE A 90 -4.09 0.07 -6.55
CA ILE A 90 -4.23 0.34 -5.12
C ILE A 90 -3.42 -0.65 -4.27
N TYR A 91 -3.49 -1.94 -4.59
CA TYR A 91 -2.73 -2.97 -3.87
C TYR A 91 -1.22 -2.87 -4.10
N LEU A 92 -0.79 -2.47 -5.30
CA LEU A 92 0.62 -2.13 -5.57
C LEU A 92 1.08 -0.96 -4.69
N PHE A 93 0.27 0.09 -4.58
CA PHE A 93 0.59 1.21 -3.68
C PHE A 93 0.65 0.79 -2.21
N ALA A 94 -0.25 -0.09 -1.76
CA ALA A 94 -0.19 -0.65 -0.41
C ALA A 94 1.10 -1.45 -0.16
N SER A 95 1.53 -2.27 -1.12
CA SER A 95 2.82 -2.96 -1.06
C SER A 95 4.00 -1.99 -1.02
N LEU A 96 3.99 -0.92 -1.84
CA LEU A 96 5.03 0.11 -1.84
C LEU A 96 5.11 0.87 -0.51
N ILE A 97 3.97 1.22 0.10
CA ILE A 97 3.94 1.80 1.45
C ILE A 97 4.61 0.86 2.46
N GLY A 98 4.33 -0.45 2.34
CA GLY A 98 5.01 -1.48 3.11
C GLY A 98 6.52 -1.44 2.92
N LEU A 99 7.01 -1.43 1.68
CA LEU A 99 8.44 -1.33 1.37
C LEU A 99 9.06 -0.06 1.98
N ILE A 100 8.48 1.11 1.77
CA ILE A 100 9.01 2.39 2.29
C ILE A 100 9.11 2.35 3.82
N SER A 101 8.07 1.85 4.50
CA SER A 101 8.06 1.72 5.96
C SER A 101 9.08 0.68 6.45
N GLY A 102 9.20 -0.47 5.77
CA GLY A 102 10.20 -1.50 6.05
C GLY A 102 11.64 -0.99 5.89
N GLY A 103 11.84 -0.03 4.98
CA GLY A 103 13.09 0.71 4.78
C GLY A 103 13.46 1.65 5.94
N GLY A 104 12.55 1.85 6.90
CA GLY A 104 12.71 2.77 8.02
C GLY A 104 12.20 4.19 7.75
N LEU A 105 11.58 4.45 6.60
CA LEU A 105 11.14 5.77 6.17
C LEU A 105 9.66 6.01 6.51
N VAL A 106 9.30 5.85 7.78
CA VAL A 106 7.89 5.89 8.24
C VAL A 106 7.20 7.22 7.91
N PHE A 107 7.89 8.34 8.10
CA PHE A 107 7.33 9.66 7.76
C PHE A 107 7.04 9.81 6.27
N GLN A 108 7.91 9.28 5.40
CA GLN A 108 7.67 9.27 3.95
C GLN A 108 6.50 8.36 3.59
N ALA A 109 6.36 7.21 4.27
CA ALA A 109 5.22 6.32 4.08
C ALA A 109 3.89 7.01 4.44
N ILE A 110 3.86 7.84 5.50
CA ILE A 110 2.68 8.64 5.87
C ILE A 110 2.35 9.64 4.77
N LEU A 111 3.32 10.45 4.34
CA LEU A 111 3.13 11.44 3.27
C LEU A 111 2.64 10.79 1.97
N PHE A 112 3.24 9.66 1.61
CA PHE A 112 2.87 8.91 0.42
C PHE A 112 1.44 8.35 0.52
N THR A 113 1.05 7.83 1.68
CA THR A 113 -0.31 7.36 1.95
C THR A 113 -1.32 8.51 1.82
N SER A 114 -1.03 9.66 2.43
CA SER A 114 -1.89 10.85 2.31
C SER A 114 -2.03 11.31 0.86
N PHE A 115 -0.94 11.30 0.09
CA PHE A 115 -0.97 11.64 -1.33
C PHE A 115 -1.87 10.71 -2.14
N ILE A 116 -1.78 9.40 -1.92
CA ILE A 116 -2.63 8.42 -2.62
C ILE A 116 -4.12 8.63 -2.29
N ILE A 117 -4.45 8.94 -1.04
CA ILE A 117 -5.83 9.20 -0.61
C ILE A 117 -6.38 10.46 -1.28
N LEU A 118 -5.58 11.53 -1.36
CA LEU A 118 -5.95 12.74 -2.08
C LEU A 118 -6.19 12.46 -3.56
N LEU A 119 -5.27 11.72 -4.20
CA LEU A 119 -5.38 11.37 -5.62
C LEU A 119 -6.66 10.57 -5.91
N LYS A 120 -7.01 9.64 -5.03
CA LYS A 120 -8.25 8.85 -5.11
C LYS A 120 -9.50 9.73 -4.97
N ARG A 121 -9.48 10.71 -4.05
CA ARG A 121 -10.59 11.68 -3.90
C ARG A 121 -10.77 12.51 -5.16
N TYR A 122 -9.71 13.14 -5.66
CA TYR A 122 -9.76 13.94 -6.88
C TYR A 122 -10.21 13.13 -8.10
N SER A 123 -9.79 11.87 -8.22
CA SER A 123 -10.23 11.00 -9.31
C SER A 123 -11.74 10.74 -9.28
N ASN A 124 -12.34 10.59 -8.09
CA ASN A 124 -13.77 10.39 -7.95
C ASN A 124 -14.54 11.68 -8.29
N ASP A 125 -14.09 12.82 -7.79
CA ASP A 125 -14.73 14.12 -8.04
C ASP A 125 -14.78 14.45 -9.54
N LEU A 126 -13.72 14.11 -10.28
CA LEU A 126 -13.68 14.27 -11.74
C LEU A 126 -14.68 13.37 -12.46
N LEU A 127 -14.78 12.10 -12.08
CA LEU A 127 -15.73 11.16 -12.69
C LEU A 127 -17.19 11.57 -12.43
N GLU A 128 -17.48 12.05 -11.22
CA GLU A 128 -18.81 12.55 -10.85
C GLU A 128 -19.17 13.82 -11.65
N SER A 129 -18.23 14.75 -11.82
CA SER A 129 -18.46 15.95 -12.63
C SER A 129 -18.73 15.67 -14.11
N VAL A 130 -18.20 14.56 -14.64
CA VAL A 130 -18.45 14.15 -16.02
C VAL A 130 -19.82 13.46 -16.16
N SER A 131 -20.22 12.64 -15.18
CA SER A 131 -21.53 11.97 -15.24
C SER A 131 -22.69 12.93 -15.06
N ILE A 132 -22.57 13.93 -14.17
CA ILE A 132 -23.58 14.99 -14.00
C ILE A 132 -23.79 15.76 -15.30
N LYS A 133 -22.71 15.98 -16.07
CA LYS A 133 -22.77 16.69 -17.35
C LYS A 133 -23.43 15.88 -18.45
N GLU A 134 -23.38 14.55 -18.41
CA GLU A 134 -24.11 13.68 -19.36
C GLU A 134 -25.61 13.60 -19.05
N GLU A 135 -26.02 13.72 -17.79
CA GLU A 135 -27.43 13.79 -17.39
C GLU A 135 -28.11 15.12 -17.76
N GLU A 136 -27.39 16.24 -17.80
CA GLU A 136 -27.94 17.53 -18.26
C GLU A 136 -28.09 17.64 -19.79
N ILE A 137 -27.49 16.71 -20.55
CA ILE A 137 -27.49 16.74 -22.03
C ILE A 137 -28.57 15.82 -22.64
N ASN A 138 -29.20 14.94 -21.84
CA ASN A 138 -30.33 14.08 -22.24
C ASN A 138 -31.67 14.58 -21.72
#